data_AF-A0A238BLY9-F1
#
_entry.id   AF-A0A238BLY9-F1
#
_cell.length_a   1.000
_cell.length_b   1.000
_cell.length_c   1.000
_cell.angle_alpha   90.00
_cell.angle_beta   90.00
_cell.angle_gamma   90.00
#
_symmetry.space_group_name_H-M   'P 1'
#
loop_
_entity.id
_entity.type
_entity.pdbx_description
1 polymer ?
#
loop_
_entity_poly.entity_id
_entity_poly.type
_entity_poly.pdbx_seq_one_letter_code
_entity_poly.pdbx_strand_id
1 'polypeptide(L)'
;MFELGVEGIIKQYQTYLKAYIPPNISHTAFDKNIKKNHVICIDETRVVLQEGDSDYIHANHVKGDPFLNSFICTQVNFTVI
;
A
#
# COMPACT_ATOMS: atom_id res chain seq x y z
N MET A 1 2.44 23.38 -15.30
CA MET A 1 2.81 22.13 -16.00
C MET A 1 4.24 21.81 -15.61
N PHE A 2 4.56 20.59 -15.17
CA PHE A 2 5.96 20.22 -14.92
C PHE A 2 6.66 20.07 -16.27
N GLU A 3 7.92 20.49 -16.35
CA GLU A 3 8.73 20.30 -17.55
C GLU A 3 8.95 18.81 -17.82
N LEU A 4 9.11 18.44 -19.09
CA LEU A 4 9.41 17.08 -19.50
C LEU A 4 10.87 16.75 -19.16
N GLY A 5 11.11 15.58 -18.57
CA GLY A 5 12.46 15.10 -18.25
C GLY A 5 12.68 14.77 -16.77
N VAL A 6 13.91 14.36 -16.45
CA VAL A 6 14.29 13.86 -15.12
C VAL A 6 14.01 14.90 -14.03
N GLU A 7 14.34 16.17 -14.28
CA GLU A 7 14.13 17.26 -13.32
C GLU A 7 12.65 17.48 -13.01
N GLY A 8 11.79 17.42 -14.04
CA GLY A 8 10.34 17.53 -13.88
C GLY A 8 9.76 16.39 -13.04
N ILE A 9 10.21 15.15 -13.28
CA ILE A 9 9.80 13.97 -12.51
C ILE A 9 10.23 14.10 -11.04
N ILE A 10 11.49 14.49 -10.79
CA ILE A 10 12.00 14.71 -9.43
C ILE A 10 11.17 15.77 -8.71
N LYS A 11 10.90 16.90 -9.38
CA LYS A 11 10.11 17.98 -8.82
C LYS A 11 8.68 17.53 -8.48
N GLN A 12 8.03 16.76 -9.37
CA GLN A 12 6.69 16.24 -9.11
C GLN A 12 6.66 15.28 -7.91
N TYR A 13 7.62 14.37 -7.82
CA TYR A 13 7.74 13.45 -6.68
C TYR A 13 7.94 14.22 -5.37
N GLN A 14 8.89 15.15 -5.33
CA GLN A 14 9.17 15.95 -4.14
C GLN A 14 7.99 16.82 -3.71
N THR A 15 7.25 17.38 -4.67
CA THR A 15 6.15 18.32 -4.38
C THR A 15 4.90 17.60 -3.87
N TYR A 16 4.53 16.46 -4.46
CA TYR A 16 3.22 15.85 -4.19
C TYR A 16 3.27 14.47 -3.58
N LEU A 17 4.30 13.65 -3.86
CA LEU A 17 4.30 12.24 -3.52
C LEU A 17 5.09 11.93 -2.26
N LYS A 18 6.23 12.60 -2.05
CA LYS A 18 7.17 12.28 -0.95
C LYS A 18 6.52 12.37 0.44
N ALA A 19 5.64 13.33 0.65
CA ALA A 19 4.94 13.55 1.92
C ALA A 19 3.45 13.21 1.82
N TYR A 20 3.02 12.51 0.77
CA TYR A 20 1.63 12.12 0.61
C TYR A 20 1.22 11.16 1.73
N ILE A 21 0.13 11.49 2.38
CA ILE A 21 -0.53 10.64 3.37
C ILE A 21 -1.94 10.37 2.82
N PRO A 22 -2.33 9.10 2.59
CA PRO A 22 -3.66 8.81 2.10
C PRO A 22 -4.73 9.25 3.11
N PRO A 23 -5.97 9.53 2.67
CA PRO A 23 -7.08 9.65 3.61
C PRO A 23 -7.24 8.34 4.39
N ASN A 24 -7.85 8.40 5.59
CA ASN A 24 -8.23 7.22 6.37
C ASN A 24 -7.09 6.23 6.69
N ILE A 25 -5.95 6.74 7.17
CA ILE A 25 -4.74 5.94 7.50
C ILE A 25 -4.86 4.98 8.70
N SER A 26 -6.06 4.53 9.07
CA SER A 26 -6.19 3.52 10.12
C SER A 26 -5.34 2.30 9.77
N HIS A 27 -4.60 1.79 10.75
CA HIS A 27 -3.68 0.66 10.59
C HIS A 27 -3.79 -0.28 11.80
N THR A 28 -4.98 -0.38 12.37
CA THR A 28 -5.26 -1.16 13.58
C THR A 28 -4.98 -2.65 13.37
N ALA A 29 -5.33 -3.19 12.19
CA ALA A 29 -5.04 -4.59 11.87
C ALA A 29 -3.54 -4.82 11.69
N PHE A 30 -2.82 -3.84 11.14
CA PHE A 30 -1.37 -3.84 11.03
C PHE A 30 -0.68 -3.81 12.40
N ASP A 31 -1.11 -2.95 13.33
CA ASP A 31 -0.50 -2.82 14.66
C ASP A 31 -0.60 -4.11 15.46
N LYS A 32 -1.74 -4.80 15.38
CA LYS A 32 -1.94 -6.12 16.01
C LYS A 32 -0.99 -7.20 15.45
N ASN A 33 -0.44 -6.98 14.26
CA ASN A 33 0.42 -7.92 13.54
C ASN A 33 1.84 -7.38 13.30
N ILE A 34 2.28 -6.35 14.05
CA ILE A 34 3.49 -5.57 13.74
C ILE A 34 4.78 -6.40 13.57
N LYS A 35 4.88 -7.55 14.26
CA LYS A 35 6.02 -8.47 14.15
C LYS A 35 6.19 -9.09 12.75
N LYS A 36 5.15 -9.05 11.91
CA LYS A 36 5.13 -9.63 10.57
C LYS A 36 5.41 -8.59 9.47
N ASN A 37 5.57 -7.31 9.79
CA ASN A 37 5.48 -6.25 8.78
C ASN A 37 6.69 -5.32 8.77
N HIS A 38 7.15 -4.94 7.57
CA HIS A 38 8.25 -3.97 7.39
C HIS A 38 7.80 -2.59 6.86
N VAL A 39 6.56 -2.49 6.39
CA VAL A 39 5.94 -1.28 5.82
C VAL A 39 4.49 -1.20 6.31
N ILE A 40 3.93 0.01 6.45
CA ILE A 40 2.52 0.18 6.88
C ILE A 40 1.56 -0.48 5.88
N CYS A 41 0.52 -1.13 6.40
CA CYS A 41 -0.64 -1.62 5.66
C CYS A 41 -1.89 -0.94 6.24
N ILE A 42 -2.60 -0.18 5.42
CA ILE A 42 -3.78 0.57 5.86
C ILE A 42 -5.04 -0.29 5.84
N ASP A 43 -5.93 -0.08 6.80
CA ASP A 43 -7.15 -0.87 6.98
C ASP A 43 -8.16 -0.64 5.86
N GLU A 44 -8.23 0.59 5.31
CA GLU A 44 -9.24 0.96 4.30
C GLU A 44 -9.19 0.09 3.04
N THR A 45 -7.99 -0.29 2.62
CA THR A 45 -7.79 -1.06 1.38
C THR A 45 -7.17 -2.43 1.62
N ARG A 46 -7.03 -2.87 2.87
CA ARG A 46 -6.41 -4.17 3.18
C ARG A 46 -7.20 -5.32 2.56
N VAL A 47 -6.49 -6.38 2.20
CA VAL A 47 -7.13 -7.67 1.88
C VAL A 47 -7.52 -8.35 3.19
N VAL A 48 -8.78 -8.79 3.29
CA VAL A 48 -9.30 -9.51 4.45
C VAL A 48 -9.45 -10.99 4.10
N LEU A 49 -8.66 -11.85 4.74
CA LEU A 49 -8.77 -13.29 4.56
C LEU A 49 -10.10 -13.78 5.13
N GLN A 50 -10.79 -14.65 4.38
CA GLN A 50 -12.08 -15.22 4.79
C GLN A 50 -11.93 -16.59 5.45
N GLU A 51 -10.78 -17.23 5.28
CA GLU A 51 -10.49 -18.60 5.74
C GLU A 51 -9.17 -18.63 6.52
N GLY A 52 -9.08 -19.52 7.51
CA GLY A 52 -7.91 -19.70 8.37
C GLY A 52 -8.06 -19.08 9.77
N ASP A 53 -6.97 -19.13 10.54
CA ASP A 53 -6.95 -18.67 11.95
C ASP A 53 -6.84 -17.14 12.11
N SER A 54 -6.62 -16.42 11.01
CA SER A 54 -6.41 -14.96 11.02
C SER A 54 -6.98 -14.33 9.76
N ASP A 55 -7.59 -13.16 9.91
CA ASP A 55 -8.12 -12.35 8.81
C ASP A 55 -7.05 -11.45 8.16
N TYR A 56 -5.79 -11.56 8.60
CA TYR A 56 -4.73 -10.62 8.26
C TYR A 56 -3.69 -11.22 7.32
N ILE A 57 -3.50 -10.53 6.20
CA ILE A 57 -2.31 -10.62 5.34
C ILE A 57 -1.83 -9.20 5.06
N HIS A 58 -0.51 -9.00 4.99
CA HIS A 58 0.05 -7.71 4.58
C HIS A 58 -0.11 -7.54 3.07
N ALA A 59 -1.29 -7.10 2.68
CA ALA A 59 -1.65 -6.83 1.31
C ALA A 59 -2.75 -5.77 1.22
N ASN A 60 -2.69 -4.93 0.20
CA ASN A 60 -3.70 -3.91 -0.10
C ASN A 60 -4.19 -4.04 -1.54
N HIS A 61 -5.48 -3.77 -1.75
CA HIS A 61 -6.07 -3.59 -3.05
C HIS A 61 -5.62 -2.25 -3.65
N VAL A 62 -5.05 -2.28 -4.85
CA VAL A 62 -4.70 -1.10 -5.65
C VAL A 62 -5.60 -1.07 -6.86
N LYS A 63 -6.41 -0.01 -6.95
CA LYS A 63 -7.43 0.18 -7.99
C LYS A 63 -7.70 1.67 -8.21
N GLY A 64 -8.39 1.98 -9.30
CA GLY A 64 -8.73 3.35 -9.69
C GLY A 64 -7.94 3.81 -10.90
N ASP A 65 -8.25 5.00 -11.40
CA ASP A 65 -7.54 5.56 -12.54
C ASP A 65 -6.05 5.79 -12.20
N PRO A 66 -5.11 5.54 -13.14
CA PRO A 66 -5.31 5.16 -14.54
C PRO A 66 -5.23 3.63 -14.78
N PHE A 67 -5.45 2.79 -13.77
CA PHE A 67 -5.23 1.35 -13.88
C PHE A 67 -6.36 0.65 -14.64
N LEU A 68 -5.99 -0.17 -15.65
CA LEU A 68 -6.96 -1.01 -16.36
C LEU A 68 -7.48 -2.18 -15.52
N ASN A 69 -6.65 -2.67 -14.60
CA ASN A 69 -6.96 -3.81 -13.74
C ASN A 69 -6.79 -3.42 -12.27
N SER A 70 -7.50 -4.13 -11.40
CA SER A 70 -7.21 -4.07 -9.96
C SER A 70 -6.08 -5.02 -9.62
N PHE A 71 -5.19 -4.60 -8.74
CA PHE A 71 -4.06 -5.38 -8.28
C PHE A 71 -4.15 -5.62 -6.77
N ILE A 72 -3.45 -6.66 -6.32
CA ILE A 72 -3.12 -6.84 -4.91
C ILE A 72 -1.61 -6.64 -4.80
N CYS A 73 -1.21 -5.62 -4.06
CA CYS A 73 0.19 -5.42 -3.70
C CYS A 73 0.40 -6.01 -2.31
N THR A 74 1.39 -6.90 -2.17
CA THR A 74 1.69 -7.60 -0.92
C THR A 74 3.20 -7.64 -0.68
N GLN A 75 3.61 -7.69 0.58
CA GLN A 75 5.00 -7.99 0.90
C GLN A 75 5.31 -9.47 0.64
N VAL A 76 6.59 -9.80 0.42
CA VAL A 76 7.03 -11.20 0.44
C VAL A 76 6.82 -11.77 1.84
N ASN A 77 6.01 -12.84 1.92
CA ASN A 77 5.95 -13.69 3.11
C ASN A 77 6.92 -14.85 2.92
N PHE A 78 8.09 -14.79 3.57
CA PHE A 78 9.10 -15.85 3.50
C PHE A 78 8.63 -17.21 4.06
N THR A 79 7.49 -17.27 4.75
CA THR A 79 6.92 -18.51 5.29
C THR A 79 6.00 -19.25 4.31
N VAL A 80 5.63 -18.62 3.18
CA VAL A 80 4.63 -19.16 2.22
C VAL A 80 5.24 -19.50 0.85
N ILE A 81 6.55 -19.32 0.67
CA ILE A 81 7.28 -19.67 -0.56
C ILE A 81 8.14 -20.91 -0.32
#